data_AF-A0A9D9I8Z6-F1
#
_entry.id   AF-A0A9D9I8Z6-F1
#
_cell.length_a   1.000
_cell.length_b   1.000
_cell.length_c   1.000
_cell.angle_alpha   90.00
_cell.angle_beta   90.00
_cell.angle_gamma   90.00
#
_symmetry.space_group_name_H-M   'P 1'
#
loop_
_entity.id
_entity.type
_entity.pdbx_description
1 polymer ?
#
loop_
_entity_poly.entity_id
_entity_poly.type
_entity_poly.pdbx_seq_one_letter_code
_entity_poly.pdbx_strand_id
1 'polypeptide(L)'
;MLAFLDGKIKETQDSYGVWRYVLEKVDLLRSSGWSNEAGTFVSRWIDLPEVRRHEVEGLQKEQRYDEALDMLDDGIKAAAEDSFGRYQHEWVEMRLHIHELQGDCQSQIEDCRWLFCNTGGNLDYYHKLKKLVPPSDWMIFLKNMMAGMIFSCFGGHSNAADIYVEEKDYPRLFKTVSDVVMASVWICCLTMPAGFR
;
A
#
# COMPACT_ATOMS: atom_id res chain seq x y z
N MET A 1 15.28 16.11 -30.89
CA MET A 1 14.56 15.12 -30.06
C MET A 1 13.92 15.79 -28.84
N LEU A 2 14.70 16.44 -27.96
CA LEU A 2 14.14 17.10 -26.75
C LEU A 2 13.06 18.15 -27.04
N ALA A 3 13.28 19.06 -28.01
CA ALA A 3 12.28 20.06 -28.39
C ALA A 3 10.96 19.46 -28.93
N PHE A 4 11.02 18.24 -29.50
CA PHE A 4 9.81 17.52 -29.93
C PHE A 4 9.04 17.00 -28.71
N LEU A 5 9.73 16.41 -27.73
CA LEU A 5 9.13 15.94 -26.48
C LEU A 5 8.52 17.11 -25.69
N ASP A 6 9.19 18.27 -25.65
CA ASP A 6 8.64 19.47 -25.01
C ASP A 6 7.31 19.92 -25.64
N GLY A 7 7.23 19.88 -26.98
CA GLY A 7 5.99 20.12 -27.71
C GLY A 7 4.90 19.14 -27.30
N LYS A 8 5.21 17.83 -27.25
CA LYS A 8 4.25 16.79 -26.87
C LYS A 8 3.77 16.88 -25.43
N ILE A 9 4.67 17.16 -24.50
CA ILE A 9 4.33 17.34 -23.09
C ILE A 9 3.40 18.54 -22.94
N LYS A 10 3.67 19.65 -23.64
CA LYS A 10 2.79 20.83 -23.61
C LYS A 10 1.42 20.56 -24.24
N GLU A 11 1.38 19.85 -25.36
CA GLU A 11 0.12 19.47 -26.05
C GLU A 11 -0.74 18.53 -25.21
N THR A 12 -0.12 17.67 -24.41
CA THR A 12 -0.80 16.58 -23.68
C THR A 12 -0.76 16.74 -22.17
N GLN A 13 -0.40 17.92 -21.65
CA GLN A 13 -0.17 18.16 -20.22
C GLN A 13 -1.37 17.79 -19.33
N ASP A 14 -2.59 17.96 -19.82
CA ASP A 14 -3.83 17.67 -19.09
C ASP A 14 -4.32 16.22 -19.32
N SER A 15 -3.59 15.45 -20.12
CA SER A 15 -3.89 14.06 -20.41
C SER A 15 -3.21 13.14 -19.40
N TYR A 16 -3.94 12.11 -18.96
CA TYR A 16 -3.38 11.03 -18.15
C TYR A 16 -2.13 10.38 -18.79
N GLY A 17 -1.99 10.41 -20.12
CA GLY A 17 -0.86 9.79 -20.82
C GLY A 17 0.45 10.60 -20.84
N VAL A 18 0.48 11.80 -20.26
CA VAL A 18 1.64 12.71 -20.34
C VAL A 18 2.92 12.11 -19.75
N TRP A 19 2.78 11.26 -18.71
CA TRP A 19 3.90 10.65 -18.02
C TRP A 19 4.84 9.89 -18.96
N ARG A 20 4.32 9.30 -20.06
CA ARG A 20 5.14 8.59 -21.04
C ARG A 20 6.19 9.48 -21.69
N TYR A 21 5.80 10.68 -22.08
CA TYR A 21 6.72 11.66 -22.69
C TYR A 21 7.64 12.28 -21.65
N VAL A 22 7.15 12.45 -20.41
CA VAL A 22 7.97 12.91 -19.28
C VAL A 22 9.11 11.93 -19.02
N LEU A 23 8.81 10.64 -18.89
CA LEU A 23 9.82 9.60 -18.67
C LEU A 23 10.81 9.50 -19.82
N GLU A 24 10.33 9.49 -21.07
CA GLU A 24 11.22 9.47 -22.25
C GLU A 24 12.17 10.66 -22.27
N LYS A 25 11.69 11.84 -21.86
CA LYS A 25 12.54 13.03 -21.73
C LYS A 25 13.57 12.88 -20.60
N VAL A 26 13.18 12.36 -19.44
CA VAL A 26 14.08 12.11 -18.30
C VAL A 26 15.23 11.18 -18.72
N ASP A 27 14.91 10.06 -19.38
CA ASP A 27 15.90 9.09 -19.84
C ASP A 27 16.85 9.70 -20.88
N LEU A 28 16.32 10.53 -21.79
CA LEU A 28 17.13 11.21 -22.79
C LEU A 28 18.07 12.25 -22.15
N LEU A 29 17.61 13.00 -21.16
CA LEU A 29 18.45 13.96 -20.43
C LEU A 29 19.60 13.24 -19.70
N ARG A 30 19.30 12.14 -19.01
CA ARG A 30 20.29 11.33 -18.30
C ARG A 30 21.32 10.69 -19.23
N SER A 31 20.86 10.05 -20.31
CA SER A 31 21.75 9.43 -21.30
C SER A 31 22.63 10.45 -22.05
N SER A 32 22.21 11.72 -22.09
CA SER A 32 22.99 12.83 -22.65
C SER A 32 23.96 13.47 -21.65
N GLY A 33 24.01 13.00 -20.40
CA GLY A 33 24.89 13.52 -19.34
C GLY A 33 24.36 14.76 -18.62
N TRP A 34 23.08 15.12 -18.81
CA TRP A 34 22.45 16.29 -18.18
C TRP A 34 21.67 15.89 -16.92
N SER A 35 22.33 15.17 -16.01
CA SER A 35 21.69 14.61 -14.80
C SER A 35 21.05 15.67 -13.89
N ASN A 36 21.67 16.85 -13.75
CA ASN A 36 21.11 17.93 -12.94
C ASN A 36 19.81 18.51 -13.55
N GLU A 37 19.76 18.62 -14.88
CA GLU A 37 18.57 19.07 -15.59
C GLU A 37 17.46 18.03 -15.53
N ALA A 38 17.82 16.73 -15.65
CA ALA A 38 16.91 15.62 -15.44
C ALA A 38 16.28 15.66 -14.04
N GLY A 39 17.08 15.86 -12.98
CA GLY A 39 16.57 15.98 -11.61
C GLY A 39 15.60 17.14 -11.42
N THR A 40 15.95 18.32 -11.94
CA THR A 40 15.06 19.50 -11.90
C THR A 40 13.75 19.26 -12.66
N PHE A 41 13.84 18.55 -13.78
CA PHE A 41 12.68 18.20 -14.58
C PHE A 41 11.78 17.17 -13.87
N VAL A 42 12.36 16.14 -13.26
CA VAL A 42 11.65 15.15 -12.43
C VAL A 42 10.91 15.82 -11.28
N SER A 43 11.55 16.72 -10.54
CA SER A 43 10.91 17.39 -9.39
C SER A 43 9.63 18.15 -9.77
N ARG A 44 9.53 18.63 -11.02
CA ARG A 44 8.32 19.31 -11.51
C ARG A 44 7.15 18.35 -11.77
N TRP A 45 7.43 17.07 -11.99
CA TRP A 45 6.45 16.05 -12.38
C TRP A 45 6.35 14.90 -11.38
N ILE A 46 6.99 15.02 -10.20
CA ILE A 46 7.07 13.95 -9.19
C ILE A 46 5.71 13.61 -8.54
N ASP A 47 4.73 14.48 -8.70
CA ASP A 47 3.35 14.25 -8.28
C ASP A 47 2.63 13.23 -9.19
N LEU A 48 3.16 12.98 -10.40
CA LEU A 48 2.70 11.87 -11.22
C LEU A 48 3.23 10.55 -10.63
N PRO A 49 2.34 9.61 -10.28
CA PRO A 49 2.75 8.36 -9.63
C PRO A 49 3.68 7.53 -10.52
N GLU A 50 3.47 7.51 -11.83
CA GLU A 50 4.34 6.79 -12.76
C GLU A 50 5.76 7.37 -12.80
N VAL A 51 5.90 8.69 -12.62
CA VAL A 51 7.22 9.35 -12.53
C VAL A 51 7.90 8.97 -11.23
N ARG A 52 7.22 9.08 -10.09
CA ARG A 52 7.78 8.70 -8.79
C ARG A 52 8.21 7.23 -8.77
N ARG A 53 7.37 6.32 -9.26
CA ARG A 53 7.70 4.89 -9.34
C ARG A 53 8.98 4.66 -10.15
N HIS A 54 9.07 5.25 -11.34
CA HIS A 54 10.24 5.13 -12.20
C HIS A 54 11.52 5.60 -11.52
N GLU A 55 11.44 6.72 -10.80
CA GLU A 55 12.57 7.30 -10.08
C GLU A 55 13.02 6.43 -8.91
N VAL A 56 12.07 5.94 -8.09
CA VAL A 56 12.37 5.02 -6.98
C VAL A 56 12.98 3.72 -7.51
N GLU A 57 12.44 3.14 -8.58
CA GLU A 57 13.01 1.94 -9.22
C GLU A 57 14.44 2.18 -9.75
N GLY A 58 14.71 3.36 -10.30
CA GLY A 58 16.05 3.78 -10.71
C GLY A 58 17.02 3.83 -9.54
N LEU A 59 16.63 4.51 -8.46
CA LEU A 59 17.42 4.63 -7.24
C LEU A 59 17.67 3.26 -6.59
N GLN A 60 16.67 2.36 -6.59
CA GLN A 60 16.83 0.98 -6.11
C GLN A 60 17.86 0.20 -6.93
N LYS A 61 17.84 0.31 -8.26
CA LYS A 61 18.84 -0.34 -9.14
C LYS A 61 20.25 0.18 -8.89
N GLU A 62 20.37 1.46 -8.56
CA GLU A 62 21.63 2.12 -8.18
C GLU A 62 22.02 1.88 -6.71
N GLN A 63 21.20 1.16 -5.93
CA GLN A 63 21.38 0.94 -4.48
C GLN A 63 21.43 2.23 -3.65
N ARG A 64 20.82 3.31 -4.15
CA ARG A 64 20.68 4.61 -3.46
C ARG A 64 19.43 4.60 -2.61
N TYR A 65 19.42 3.72 -1.60
CA TYR A 65 18.23 3.44 -0.79
C TYR A 65 17.75 4.65 0.01
N ASP A 66 18.65 5.43 0.62
CA ASP A 66 18.25 6.59 1.43
C ASP A 66 17.46 7.62 0.61
N GLU A 67 17.91 7.91 -0.61
CA GLU A 67 17.20 8.84 -1.51
C GLU A 67 15.86 8.29 -2.00
N ALA A 68 15.78 6.97 -2.21
CA ALA A 68 14.53 6.30 -2.56
C ALA A 68 13.53 6.35 -1.40
N LEU A 69 14.00 6.16 -0.16
CA LEU A 69 13.19 6.26 1.05
C LEU A 69 12.68 7.68 1.27
N ASP A 70 13.54 8.70 1.15
CA ASP A 70 13.14 10.11 1.24
C ASP A 70 12.03 10.44 0.22
N MET A 71 12.18 9.97 -1.02
CA MET A 71 11.19 10.16 -2.08
C MET A 71 9.88 9.44 -1.79
N LEU A 72 9.92 8.24 -1.20
CA LEU A 72 8.72 7.50 -0.81
C LEU A 72 8.01 8.14 0.38
N ASP A 73 8.75 8.59 1.39
CA ASP A 73 8.21 9.27 2.56
C ASP A 73 7.46 10.55 2.19
N ASP A 74 8.01 11.33 1.28
CA ASP A 74 7.33 12.51 0.74
C ASP A 74 6.08 12.13 -0.06
N GLY A 75 6.12 10.99 -0.76
CA GLY A 75 4.97 10.47 -1.51
C GLY A 75 3.86 9.98 -0.60
N ILE A 76 4.21 9.33 0.51
CA ILE A 76 3.28 8.86 1.54
C ILE A 76 2.62 10.05 2.22
N LYS A 77 3.38 11.11 2.57
CA LYS A 77 2.83 12.35 3.13
C LYS A 77 1.85 13.01 2.15
N ALA A 78 2.25 13.19 0.89
CA ALA A 78 1.39 13.78 -0.13
C ALA A 78 0.12 12.95 -0.38
N ALA A 79 0.23 11.63 -0.42
CA ALA A 79 -0.91 10.74 -0.60
C ALA A 79 -1.85 10.72 0.61
N ALA A 80 -1.33 10.91 1.83
CA ALA A 80 -2.16 11.02 3.03
C ALA A 80 -3.02 12.29 3.05
N GLU A 81 -2.56 13.35 2.36
CA GLU A 81 -3.31 14.60 2.17
C GLU A 81 -4.33 14.52 1.02
N ASP A 82 -4.12 13.63 0.04
CA ASP A 82 -5.13 13.33 -0.99
C ASP A 82 -6.34 12.64 -0.35
N SER A 83 -7.54 13.16 -0.62
CA SER A 83 -8.80 12.71 -0.02
C SER A 83 -9.11 11.23 -0.28
N PHE A 84 -8.42 10.61 -1.24
CA PHE A 84 -8.62 9.21 -1.62
C PHE A 84 -7.43 8.30 -1.29
N GLY A 85 -6.29 8.83 -0.81
CA GLY A 85 -5.14 8.00 -0.41
C GLY A 85 -4.63 7.02 -1.48
N ARG A 86 -4.93 7.27 -2.76
CA ARG A 86 -4.94 6.23 -3.81
C ARG A 86 -3.62 5.50 -3.98
N TYR A 87 -2.51 6.21 -3.83
CA TYR A 87 -1.17 5.69 -4.05
C TYR A 87 -0.41 5.41 -2.75
N GLN A 88 -1.00 5.71 -1.59
CA GLN A 88 -0.32 5.54 -0.31
C GLN A 88 0.08 4.08 -0.08
N HIS A 89 -0.80 3.14 -0.45
CA HIS A 89 -0.51 1.70 -0.40
C HIS A 89 0.71 1.33 -1.24
N GLU A 90 0.76 1.78 -2.49
CA GLU A 90 1.87 1.49 -3.40
C GLU A 90 3.20 2.03 -2.86
N TRP A 91 3.20 3.25 -2.31
CA TRP A 91 4.41 3.83 -1.74
C TRP A 91 4.92 3.07 -0.51
N VAL A 92 4.02 2.63 0.37
CA VAL A 92 4.40 1.83 1.54
C VAL A 92 4.89 0.43 1.12
N GLU A 93 4.34 -0.17 0.06
CA GLU A 93 4.85 -1.44 -0.49
C GLU A 93 6.27 -1.30 -1.06
N MET A 94 6.54 -0.23 -1.83
CA MET A 94 7.88 0.04 -2.34
C MET A 94 8.88 0.32 -1.21
N ARG A 95 8.44 1.02 -0.14
CA ARG A 95 9.26 1.30 1.04
C ARG A 95 9.58 0.02 1.82
N LEU A 96 8.57 -0.84 2.01
CA LEU A 96 8.75 -2.16 2.61
C LEU A 96 9.78 -2.98 1.83
N HIS A 97 9.71 -2.98 0.49
CA HIS A 97 10.67 -3.71 -0.34
C HIS A 97 12.11 -3.22 -0.12
N ILE A 98 12.33 -1.91 -0.01
CA ILE A 98 13.66 -1.37 0.29
C ILE A 98 14.14 -1.82 1.68
N HIS A 99 13.28 -1.75 2.71
CA HIS A 99 13.64 -2.21 4.04
C HIS A 99 13.92 -3.71 4.11
N GLU A 100 13.25 -4.52 3.27
CA GLU A 100 13.58 -5.94 3.07
C GLU A 100 14.96 -6.14 2.47
N LEU A 101 15.33 -5.35 1.46
CA LEU A 101 16.67 -5.38 0.85
C LEU A 101 17.77 -4.96 1.83
N GLN A 102 17.49 -3.99 2.71
CA GLN A 102 18.42 -3.52 3.74
C GLN A 102 18.48 -4.42 4.97
N GLY A 103 17.52 -5.34 5.14
CA GLY A 103 17.42 -6.17 6.34
C GLY A 103 16.97 -5.40 7.59
N ASP A 104 16.32 -4.24 7.43
CA ASP A 104 15.80 -3.44 8.53
C ASP A 104 14.48 -4.02 9.03
N CYS A 105 14.56 -4.95 9.99
CA CYS A 105 13.39 -5.62 10.56
C CYS A 105 12.42 -4.65 11.24
N GLN A 106 12.90 -3.56 11.84
CA GLN A 106 12.04 -2.64 12.58
C GLN A 106 11.13 -1.87 11.61
N SER A 107 11.71 -1.30 10.56
CA SER A 107 10.95 -0.58 9.53
C SER A 107 10.04 -1.53 8.74
N GLN A 108 10.47 -2.77 8.48
CA GLN A 108 9.60 -3.80 7.89
C GLN A 108 8.35 -4.08 8.75
N ILE A 109 8.48 -4.13 10.07
CA ILE A 109 7.33 -4.33 10.98
C ILE A 109 6.37 -3.15 10.89
N GLU A 110 6.89 -1.91 10.83
CA GLU A 110 6.08 -0.71 10.74
C GLU A 110 5.27 -0.66 9.44
N ASP A 111 5.92 -0.91 8.30
CA ASP A 111 5.27 -0.94 6.98
C ASP A 111 4.29 -2.10 6.85
N CYS A 112 4.68 -3.32 7.25
CA CYS A 112 3.76 -4.45 7.20
C CYS A 112 2.54 -4.24 8.10
N ARG A 113 2.71 -3.61 9.27
CA ARG A 113 1.59 -3.28 10.16
C ARG A 113 0.66 -2.27 9.50
N TRP A 114 1.22 -1.23 8.89
CA TRP A 114 0.42 -0.24 8.17
C TRP A 114 -0.35 -0.90 7.02
N LEU A 115 0.31 -1.72 6.20
CA LEU A 115 -0.30 -2.42 5.07
C LEU A 115 -1.37 -3.40 5.53
N PHE A 116 -1.12 -4.18 6.58
CA PHE A 116 -2.12 -5.07 7.17
C PHE A 116 -3.39 -4.32 7.57
N CYS A 117 -3.26 -3.21 8.31
CA CYS A 117 -4.41 -2.41 8.77
C CYS A 117 -5.19 -1.78 7.60
N ASN A 118 -4.51 -1.35 6.54
CA ASN A 118 -5.11 -0.64 5.42
C ASN A 118 -5.59 -1.55 4.28
N THR A 119 -5.31 -2.85 4.34
CA THR A 119 -5.73 -3.85 3.33
C THR A 119 -6.78 -4.85 3.86
N GLY A 120 -7.45 -4.51 4.96
CA GLY A 120 -8.44 -5.41 5.56
C GLY A 120 -7.80 -6.67 6.16
N GLY A 121 -6.55 -6.57 6.58
CA GLY A 121 -5.79 -7.64 7.20
C GLY A 121 -5.34 -8.70 6.22
N ASN A 122 -4.77 -8.30 5.08
CA ASN A 122 -4.20 -9.23 4.11
C ASN A 122 -3.22 -10.20 4.81
N LEU A 123 -3.39 -11.51 4.55
CA LEU A 123 -2.64 -12.58 5.19
C LEU A 123 -1.15 -12.56 4.84
N ASP A 124 -0.76 -12.02 3.69
CA ASP A 124 0.66 -11.90 3.29
C ASP A 124 1.44 -11.04 4.30
N TYR A 125 0.86 -9.90 4.71
CA TYR A 125 1.47 -9.02 5.70
C TYR A 125 1.42 -9.62 7.10
N TYR A 126 0.36 -10.33 7.45
CA TYR A 126 0.29 -11.07 8.71
C TYR A 126 1.38 -12.14 8.80
N HIS A 127 1.65 -12.90 7.74
CA HIS A 127 2.72 -13.91 7.73
C HIS A 127 4.11 -13.29 7.80
N LYS A 128 4.33 -12.13 7.16
CA LYS A 128 5.58 -11.36 7.31
C LYS A 128 5.76 -10.91 8.76
N LEU A 129 4.75 -10.28 9.35
CA LEU A 129 4.77 -9.83 10.75
C LEU A 129 5.02 -10.98 11.73
N LYS A 130 4.38 -12.14 11.53
CA LYS A 130 4.56 -13.32 12.37
C LYS A 130 5.99 -13.87 12.37
N LYS A 131 6.74 -13.67 11.28
CA LYS A 131 8.15 -14.05 11.17
C LYS A 131 9.08 -13.03 11.81
N LEU A 132 8.73 -11.74 11.74
CA LEU A 132 9.58 -10.63 12.19
C LEU A 132 9.44 -10.38 13.70
N VAL A 133 8.23 -10.50 14.24
CA VAL A 133 7.94 -10.23 15.66
C VAL A 133 8.39 -11.41 16.52
N PRO A 134 9.09 -11.19 17.66
CA PRO A 134 9.47 -12.25 18.57
C PRO A 134 8.27 -13.11 19.02
N PRO A 135 8.41 -14.45 19.09
CA PRO A 135 7.31 -15.33 19.49
C PRO A 135 6.72 -15.02 20.87
N SER A 136 7.52 -14.47 21.79
CA SER A 136 7.06 -14.05 23.12
C SER A 136 6.05 -12.91 23.07
N ASP A 137 6.17 -12.05 22.05
CA ASP A 137 5.44 -10.78 21.96
C ASP A 137 4.33 -10.86 20.91
N TRP A 138 4.39 -11.85 20.02
CA TRP A 138 3.49 -12.03 18.89
C TRP A 138 2.01 -11.93 19.27
N MET A 139 1.57 -12.67 20.28
CA MET A 139 0.15 -12.68 20.66
C MET A 139 -0.32 -11.32 21.20
N ILE A 140 0.56 -10.56 21.86
CA ILE A 140 0.24 -9.21 22.36
C ILE A 140 0.18 -8.25 21.16
N PHE A 141 1.18 -8.32 20.28
CA PHE A 141 1.26 -7.53 19.06
C PHE A 141 0.02 -7.72 18.18
N LEU A 142 -0.32 -8.97 17.85
CA LEU A 142 -1.46 -9.33 17.01
C LEU A 142 -2.78 -8.83 17.62
N LYS A 143 -2.98 -9.02 18.93
CA LYS A 143 -4.18 -8.55 19.62
C LYS A 143 -4.34 -7.03 19.52
N ASN A 144 -3.27 -6.27 19.73
CA ASN A 144 -3.30 -4.82 19.64
C ASN A 144 -3.59 -4.34 18.21
N MET A 145 -3.01 -5.02 17.22
CA MET A 145 -3.24 -4.72 15.80
C MET A 145 -4.69 -4.97 15.38
N MET A 146 -5.29 -6.09 15.81
CA MET A 146 -6.66 -6.46 15.44
C MET A 146 -7.75 -5.70 16.23
N ALA A 147 -7.43 -5.12 17.39
CA ALA A 147 -8.43 -4.55 18.32
C ALA A 147 -9.26 -3.37 17.76
N GLY A 148 -8.77 -2.70 16.70
CA GLY A 148 -9.46 -1.56 16.07
C GLY A 148 -9.88 -1.81 14.62
N MET A 149 -9.72 -3.03 14.12
CA MET A 149 -9.96 -3.33 12.71
C MET A 149 -11.39 -3.80 12.45
N ILE A 150 -11.99 -3.27 11.40
CA ILE A 150 -13.22 -3.80 10.83
C ILE A 150 -12.80 -4.66 9.64
N PHE A 151 -12.88 -5.98 9.81
CA PHE A 151 -12.63 -6.91 8.74
C PHE A 151 -13.86 -6.96 7.82
N SER A 152 -13.64 -6.83 6.53
CA SER A 152 -14.70 -7.07 5.55
C SER A 152 -15.01 -8.57 5.51
N CYS A 153 -16.29 -8.93 5.38
CA CYS A 153 -16.75 -10.32 5.32
C CYS A 153 -17.55 -10.61 4.03
N PHE A 154 -17.18 -9.96 2.92
CA PHE A 154 -17.87 -10.13 1.64
C PHE A 154 -17.77 -11.59 1.16
N GLY A 155 -18.91 -12.19 0.83
CA GLY A 155 -18.98 -13.57 0.37
C GLY A 155 -18.74 -14.64 1.45
N GLY A 156 -18.75 -14.27 2.74
CA GLY A 156 -18.56 -15.21 3.85
C GLY A 156 -17.09 -15.55 4.16
N HIS A 157 -16.14 -14.96 3.45
CA HIS A 157 -14.70 -15.05 3.75
C HIS A 157 -14.28 -13.93 4.70
N SER A 158 -13.44 -14.24 5.69
CA SER A 158 -12.89 -13.23 6.60
C SER A 158 -11.45 -13.56 6.97
N ASN A 159 -10.52 -12.68 6.62
CA ASN A 159 -9.11 -12.85 6.99
C ASN A 159 -8.93 -12.94 8.51
N ALA A 160 -9.80 -12.29 9.31
CA ALA A 160 -9.78 -12.45 10.76
C ALA A 160 -10.09 -13.88 11.20
N ALA A 161 -11.04 -14.54 10.55
CA ALA A 161 -11.37 -15.93 10.86
C ALA A 161 -10.19 -16.86 10.53
N ASP A 162 -9.53 -16.66 9.38
CA ASP A 162 -8.33 -17.42 9.00
C ASP A 162 -7.20 -17.23 10.02
N ILE A 163 -6.96 -16.00 10.45
CA ILE A 163 -5.99 -15.69 11.50
C ILE A 163 -6.35 -16.41 12.81
N TYR A 164 -7.61 -16.38 13.26
CA TYR A 164 -8.02 -17.06 14.48
C TYR A 164 -7.88 -18.59 14.39
N VAL A 165 -8.11 -19.17 13.20
CA VAL A 165 -7.86 -20.60 12.95
C VAL A 165 -6.37 -20.91 13.08
N GLU A 166 -5.50 -20.11 12.44
CA GLU A 166 -4.06 -20.30 12.53
C GLU A 166 -3.51 -20.14 13.96
N GLU A 167 -4.02 -19.17 14.71
CA GLU A 167 -3.63 -18.92 16.11
C GLU A 167 -4.34 -19.83 17.12
N LYS A 168 -5.26 -20.68 16.66
CA LYS A 168 -6.11 -21.54 17.50
C LYS A 168 -6.92 -20.77 18.55
N ASP A 169 -7.29 -19.52 18.25
CA ASP A 169 -8.15 -18.68 19.11
C ASP A 169 -9.64 -18.96 18.82
N TYR A 170 -10.07 -20.17 19.18
CA TYR A 170 -11.44 -20.61 18.97
C TYR A 170 -12.51 -19.71 19.62
N PRO A 171 -12.32 -19.15 20.84
CA PRO A 171 -13.29 -18.23 21.42
C PRO A 171 -13.58 -17.02 20.54
N ARG A 172 -12.55 -16.41 19.94
CA ARG A 172 -12.74 -15.28 19.02
C ARG A 172 -13.33 -15.72 17.69
N LEU A 173 -12.90 -16.87 17.16
CA LEU A 173 -13.48 -17.44 15.95
C LEU A 173 -14.99 -17.67 16.10
N PHE A 174 -15.44 -18.30 17.19
CA PHE A 174 -16.85 -18.54 17.45
C PHE A 174 -17.65 -17.24 17.55
N LYS A 175 -17.08 -16.22 18.20
CA LYS A 175 -17.71 -14.90 18.26
C LYS A 175 -17.88 -14.30 16.87
N THR A 176 -16.81 -14.28 16.05
CA THR A 176 -16.85 -13.74 14.68
C THR A 176 -17.87 -14.47 13.80
N VAL A 177 -17.92 -15.80 13.84
CA VAL A 177 -18.90 -16.58 13.07
C VAL A 177 -20.33 -16.33 13.57
N SER A 178 -20.54 -16.27 14.89
CA SER A 178 -21.85 -15.95 15.47
C SER A 178 -22.35 -14.57 15.02
N ASP A 179 -21.48 -13.56 15.00
CA ASP A 179 -21.84 -12.20 14.59
C ASP A 179 -22.27 -12.15 13.10
N VAL A 180 -21.58 -12.88 12.21
CA VAL A 180 -21.92 -12.98 10.78
C VAL A 180 -23.24 -13.74 10.53
N VAL A 181 -23.45 -14.86 11.25
CA VAL A 181 -24.69 -15.64 11.15
C VAL A 181 -25.89 -14.82 11.66
N MET A 182 -25.73 -14.12 12.78
CA MET A 182 -26.79 -13.27 13.34
C MET A 182 -27.15 -12.09 12.43
N ALA A 183 -26.17 -11.47 11.76
CA ALA A 183 -26.43 -10.42 10.78
C ALA A 183 -27.27 -10.92 9.59
N SER A 184 -27.01 -12.14 9.13
CA SER A 184 -27.74 -12.78 8.02
C SER A 184 -29.17 -13.17 8.42
N VAL A 185 -29.36 -13.66 9.65
CA VAL A 185 -30.70 -13.95 10.22
C VAL A 185 -31.52 -12.67 10.39
N TRP A 186 -30.89 -11.57 10.83
CA TRP A 186 -31.57 -10.27 10.97
C TRP A 186 -31.99 -9.67 9.62
N ILE A 187 -31.16 -9.78 8.58
CA ILE A 187 -31.53 -9.37 7.22
C ILE A 187 -32.75 -10.17 6.73
N CYS A 188 -32.75 -11.50 6.92
CA CYS A 188 -33.91 -12.32 6.59
C CYS A 188 -35.19 -11.93 7.35
N CYS A 189 -35.09 -11.60 8.64
CA CYS A 189 -36.24 -11.15 9.44
C CYS A 189 -36.76 -9.75 9.04
N LEU A 190 -35.92 -8.85 8.54
CA LEU A 190 -36.31 -7.52 8.07
C LEU A 190 -36.87 -7.53 6.64
N THR A 191 -36.51 -8.52 5.82
CA THR A 191 -37.06 -8.73 4.47
C THR A 191 -38.27 -9.65 4.43
N MET A 192 -38.70 -10.22 5.57
CA MET A 192 -39.90 -11.03 5.63
C MET A 192 -41.15 -10.13 5.51
N PRO A 193 -42.02 -10.34 4.49
CA PRO A 193 -43.28 -9.62 4.39
C PRO A 193 -44.16 -9.94 5.62
N ALA A 194 -44.92 -8.94 6.08
CA ALA A 194 -45.67 -8.91 7.34
C ALA A 194 -46.80 -9.97 7.52
N GLY A 195 -46.80 -11.05 6.74
CA GLY A 195 -47.85 -12.07 6.71
C GLY A 195 -47.59 -13.34 7.51
N PHE A 196 -46.45 -13.47 8.19
CA PHE A 196 -46.17 -14.61 9.08
C PHE A 196 -45.61 -14.11 10.41
N ARG A 197 -46.51 -13.73 11.33
CA ARG A 197 -46.27 -13.68 12.77
C ARG A 197 -47.34 -14.53 13.45
#